data_AF-A0A9W9QZG5-F1
#
_entry.id   AF-A0A9W9QZG5-F1
#
_cell.length_a   1.000
_cell.length_b   1.000
_cell.length_c   1.000
_cell.angle_alpha   90.00
_cell.angle_beta   90.00
_cell.angle_gamma   90.00
#
_symmetry.space_group_name_H-M   'P 1'
#
loop_
_entity.id
_entity.type
_entity.pdbx_description
1 polymer ?
#
loop_
_entity_poly.entity_id
_entity_poly.type
_entity_poly.pdbx_seq_one_letter_code
_entity_poly.pdbx_strand_id
1 'polypeptide(L)'
;MPIAFEFQGEIEDLSRSSLPHWPGSSLTLAISAIVSLIPLSQDPYALSDSGIRLRRLHAKLYAEAALAEVENEIDVLSAPTTPRHSSALGETAEVDQTAKGYPVLALVLLSVYEYCQRGNISRMRIRANQAVTTAVDLSLHNLGPSSTEAERRTWWSAMLVLYLSSIDQQIPWALLLEAEKSILSVSETFNECFMNSPTDTISINPSSKIMQLKTHIASIIQKLDRLPKPTSDADPDENAAQCIWRIAVVLVHSARIRLHRARAFMDIPIFLDKYCDLSAIKDMMESSSAFDSKRPSNFDSVFPFTEQDSSLLCLKSSQVIARNLENLPTANPYLDRFAILGGKSSAAEEHTPFMLPFFMCAAMQSSYVLLMFHYRLRAAFESGHLSMYSYLLHSPQVASEPQDAERLLRELRQGMESIIGAVQLAQMFEGVNNMSQEIIIAYQSTLTGE
;
A
#
# COMPACT_ATOMS: atom_id res chain seq x y z
N MET A 1 -17.90 -19.53 23.68
CA MET A 1 -16.71 -20.21 23.13
C MET A 1 -17.06 -20.68 21.72
N PRO A 2 -16.41 -20.18 20.66
CA PRO A 2 -16.50 -20.85 19.37
C PRO A 2 -15.64 -22.12 19.44
N ILE A 3 -16.25 -23.25 19.15
CA ILE A 3 -15.60 -24.57 19.14
C ILE A 3 -14.74 -24.65 17.88
N ALA A 4 -13.44 -24.91 18.02
CA ALA A 4 -12.57 -25.24 16.90
C ALA A 4 -13.09 -26.53 16.25
N PHE A 5 -13.45 -26.44 14.97
CA PHE A 5 -14.09 -27.55 14.26
C PHE A 5 -13.01 -28.50 13.73
N GLU A 6 -12.86 -29.67 14.35
CA GLU A 6 -12.08 -30.77 13.78
C GLU A 6 -12.95 -31.53 12.77
N PHE A 7 -12.71 -31.30 11.48
CA PHE A 7 -13.30 -32.10 10.42
C PHE A 7 -12.60 -33.47 10.38
N GLN A 8 -13.34 -34.55 10.72
CA GLN A 8 -12.84 -35.93 10.76
C GLN A 8 -13.09 -36.72 9.45
N GLY A 9 -13.55 -36.07 8.37
CA GLY A 9 -13.73 -36.72 7.06
C GLY A 9 -12.48 -36.68 6.18
N GLU A 10 -12.41 -37.55 5.17
CA GLU A 10 -11.41 -37.39 4.09
C GLU A 10 -11.60 -36.02 3.43
N ILE A 11 -10.50 -35.27 3.25
CA ILE A 11 -10.49 -33.89 2.74
C ILE A 11 -11.16 -33.79 1.35
N GLU A 12 -11.39 -34.89 0.64
CA GLU A 12 -12.00 -34.90 -0.70
C GLU A 12 -13.54 -34.86 -0.72
N ASP A 13 -14.24 -35.16 0.39
CA ASP A 13 -15.70 -35.28 0.46
C ASP A 13 -16.43 -34.08 1.11
N LEU A 14 -15.85 -32.89 1.00
CA LEU A 14 -16.42 -31.69 1.61
C LEU A 14 -17.66 -31.21 0.82
N SER A 15 -18.82 -31.21 1.46
CA SER A 15 -20.11 -30.84 0.86
C SER A 15 -20.75 -29.65 1.57
N ARG A 16 -21.77 -29.03 0.96
CA ARG A 16 -22.52 -27.90 1.54
C ARG A 16 -23.01 -28.17 2.98
N SER A 17 -23.39 -29.42 3.28
CA SER A 17 -23.83 -29.84 4.62
C SER A 17 -22.73 -29.84 5.68
N SER A 18 -21.46 -29.80 5.26
CA SER A 18 -20.30 -29.77 6.17
C SER A 18 -19.97 -28.37 6.68
N LEU A 19 -20.67 -27.33 6.19
CA LEU A 19 -20.42 -25.92 6.51
C LEU A 19 -21.46 -25.37 7.51
N PRO A 20 -21.04 -24.61 8.54
CA PRO A 20 -21.94 -24.13 9.59
C PRO A 20 -22.87 -23.00 9.13
N HIS A 21 -22.50 -22.28 8.07
CA HIS A 21 -23.29 -21.19 7.52
C HIS A 21 -23.24 -21.23 6.00
N TRP A 22 -24.39 -21.09 5.35
CA TRP A 22 -24.49 -21.00 3.90
C TRP A 22 -25.23 -19.71 3.51
N PRO A 23 -24.52 -18.70 2.97
CA PRO A 23 -25.13 -17.44 2.57
C PRO A 23 -26.12 -17.58 1.40
N GLY A 24 -27.07 -16.65 1.34
CA GLY A 24 -28.16 -16.68 0.36
C GLY A 24 -27.95 -15.86 -0.91
N SER A 25 -27.02 -14.90 -0.94
CA SER A 25 -26.76 -14.05 -2.11
C SER A 25 -25.40 -14.32 -2.74
N SER A 26 -25.29 -14.06 -4.03
CA SER A 26 -24.04 -14.21 -4.81
C SER A 26 -22.87 -13.45 -4.18
N LEU A 27 -23.11 -12.21 -3.72
CA LEU A 27 -22.11 -11.37 -3.08
C LEU A 27 -21.61 -11.97 -1.76
N THR A 28 -22.53 -12.40 -0.90
CA THR A 28 -22.15 -12.99 0.39
C THR A 28 -21.40 -14.31 0.25
N LEU A 29 -21.74 -15.10 -0.77
CA LEU A 29 -20.99 -16.31 -1.14
C LEU A 29 -19.59 -15.96 -1.65
N ALA A 30 -19.45 -14.95 -2.51
CA ALA A 30 -18.15 -14.49 -3.01
C ALA A 30 -17.26 -13.92 -1.90
N ILE A 31 -17.82 -13.16 -0.95
CA ILE A 31 -17.10 -12.69 0.24
C ILE A 31 -16.64 -13.89 1.08
N SER A 32 -17.50 -14.89 1.28
CA SER A 32 -17.17 -16.11 2.03
C SER A 32 -16.04 -16.90 1.36
N ALA A 33 -15.99 -16.92 0.02
CA ALA A 33 -14.89 -17.52 -0.72
C ALA A 33 -13.54 -16.83 -0.40
N ILE A 34 -13.50 -15.50 -0.37
CA ILE A 34 -12.28 -14.75 -0.02
C ILE A 34 -11.92 -14.91 1.46
N VAL A 35 -12.88 -14.71 2.37
CA VAL A 35 -12.63 -14.73 3.82
C VAL A 35 -12.23 -16.13 4.29
N SER A 36 -12.77 -17.20 3.71
CA SER A 36 -12.39 -18.57 4.07
C SER A 36 -10.93 -18.92 3.79
N LEU A 37 -10.22 -18.14 2.95
CA LEU A 37 -8.78 -18.29 2.73
C LEU A 37 -7.95 -17.71 3.88
N ILE A 38 -8.52 -16.78 4.64
CA ILE A 38 -7.84 -16.06 5.72
C ILE A 38 -7.80 -16.96 6.96
N PRO A 39 -6.62 -17.26 7.53
CA PRO A 39 -6.53 -18.02 8.77
C PRO A 39 -7.11 -17.22 9.94
N LEU A 40 -7.85 -17.91 10.82
CA LEU A 40 -8.31 -17.32 12.08
C LEU A 40 -7.15 -17.27 13.07
N SER A 41 -7.03 -16.19 13.84
CA SER A 41 -5.98 -16.03 14.85
C SER A 41 -5.99 -17.08 15.96
N GLN A 42 -7.14 -17.75 16.14
CA GLN A 42 -7.37 -18.78 17.14
C GLN A 42 -7.20 -20.21 16.59
N ASP A 43 -6.88 -20.37 15.30
CA ASP A 43 -6.67 -21.68 14.68
C ASP A 43 -5.23 -22.18 14.95
N PRO A 44 -5.05 -23.21 15.79
CA PRO A 44 -3.73 -23.74 16.11
C PRO A 44 -3.04 -24.43 14.92
N TYR A 45 -3.79 -24.76 13.87
CA TYR A 45 -3.32 -25.43 12.66
C TYR A 45 -3.33 -24.53 11.42
N ALA A 46 -3.38 -23.21 11.63
CA ALA A 46 -3.51 -22.22 10.57
C ALA A 46 -2.49 -22.36 9.44
N LEU A 47 -1.25 -22.75 9.76
CA LEU A 47 -0.15 -22.89 8.80
C LEU A 47 0.11 -24.35 8.38
N SER A 48 -0.68 -25.30 8.87
CA SER A 48 -0.53 -26.71 8.48
C SER A 48 -1.00 -26.92 7.04
N ASP A 49 -0.37 -27.86 6.33
CA ASP A 49 -0.76 -28.19 4.95
C ASP A 49 -2.22 -28.67 4.86
N SER A 50 -2.70 -29.39 5.87
CA SER A 50 -4.09 -29.83 5.97
C SER A 50 -5.04 -28.64 6.17
N GLY A 51 -4.71 -27.70 7.05
CA GLY A 51 -5.48 -26.47 7.27
C GLY A 51 -5.54 -25.58 6.02
N ILE A 52 -4.42 -25.40 5.33
CA ILE A 52 -4.35 -24.66 4.06
C ILE A 52 -5.20 -25.33 2.99
N ARG A 53 -5.09 -26.65 2.82
CA ARG A 53 -5.90 -27.40 1.84
C ARG A 53 -7.40 -27.28 2.14
N LEU A 54 -7.79 -27.40 3.41
CA LEU A 54 -9.18 -27.30 3.82
C LEU A 54 -9.76 -25.90 3.54
N ARG A 55 -9.03 -24.83 3.88
CA ARG A 55 -9.45 -23.45 3.56
C ARG A 55 -9.60 -23.21 2.06
N ARG A 56 -8.69 -23.75 1.24
CA ARG A 56 -8.79 -23.67 -0.23
C ARG A 56 -10.01 -24.43 -0.76
N LEU A 57 -10.36 -25.55 -0.14
CA LEU A 57 -11.53 -26.32 -0.54
C LEU A 57 -12.83 -25.60 -0.17
N HIS A 58 -12.93 -25.02 1.03
CA HIS A 58 -14.04 -24.15 1.40
C HIS A 58 -14.19 -22.98 0.43
N ALA A 59 -13.09 -22.28 0.14
CA ALA A 59 -13.09 -21.14 -0.77
C ALA A 59 -13.58 -21.52 -2.17
N LYS A 60 -13.16 -22.70 -2.67
CA LYS A 60 -13.62 -23.24 -3.95
C LYS A 60 -15.13 -23.50 -3.96
N LEU A 61 -15.66 -24.16 -2.92
CA LEU A 61 -17.10 -24.45 -2.82
C LEU A 61 -17.94 -23.17 -2.81
N TYR A 62 -17.52 -22.16 -2.02
CA TYR A 62 -18.19 -20.87 -2.00
C TYR A 62 -18.09 -20.13 -3.33
N ALA A 63 -16.94 -20.18 -4.01
CA ALA A 63 -16.77 -19.52 -5.30
C ALA A 63 -17.65 -20.17 -6.39
N GLU A 64 -17.76 -21.50 -6.41
CA GLU A 64 -18.63 -22.22 -7.34
C GLU A 64 -20.11 -21.94 -7.08
N ALA A 65 -20.51 -21.90 -5.80
CA ALA A 65 -21.86 -21.52 -5.41
C ALA A 65 -22.19 -20.07 -5.76
N ALA A 66 -21.27 -19.14 -5.49
CA ALA A 66 -21.43 -17.73 -5.81
C ALA A 66 -21.69 -17.53 -7.31
N LEU A 67 -20.98 -18.27 -8.16
CA LEU A 67 -21.15 -18.18 -9.61
C LEU A 67 -22.51 -18.66 -10.09
N ALA A 68 -22.97 -19.81 -9.60
CA ALA A 68 -24.30 -20.30 -9.91
C ALA A 68 -25.36 -19.29 -9.47
N GLU A 69 -25.17 -18.67 -8.30
CA GLU A 69 -26.11 -17.68 -7.78
C GLU A 69 -26.07 -16.35 -8.54
N VAL A 70 -24.90 -15.93 -9.06
CA VAL A 70 -24.80 -14.78 -9.97
C VAL A 70 -25.69 -14.99 -11.19
N GLU A 71 -25.64 -16.17 -11.82
CA GLU A 71 -26.46 -16.47 -13.00
C GLU A 71 -27.96 -16.40 -12.66
N ASN A 72 -28.37 -16.98 -11.53
CA ASN A 72 -29.75 -16.90 -11.04
C ASN A 72 -30.20 -15.45 -10.79
N GLU A 73 -29.38 -14.64 -10.11
CA GLU A 73 -29.70 -13.24 -9.81
C GLU A 73 -29.81 -12.39 -11.08
N ILE A 74 -28.92 -12.61 -12.06
CA ILE A 74 -28.98 -11.92 -13.37
C ILE A 74 -30.26 -12.29 -14.13
N ASP A 75 -30.65 -13.56 -14.15
CA ASP A 75 -31.88 -14.01 -14.81
C ASP A 75 -33.13 -13.40 -14.16
N VAL A 76 -33.16 -13.32 -12.82
CA VAL A 76 -34.24 -12.67 -12.06
C VAL A 76 -34.33 -11.18 -12.39
N LEU A 77 -33.19 -10.49 -12.49
CA LEU A 77 -33.13 -9.07 -12.84
C LEU A 77 -33.51 -8.79 -14.31
N SER A 78 -33.29 -9.76 -15.19
CA SER A 78 -33.59 -9.68 -16.64
C SER A 78 -35.04 -10.05 -16.98
N ALA A 79 -35.79 -10.66 -16.06
CA ALA A 79 -37.15 -11.11 -16.30
C ALA A 79 -38.13 -9.92 -16.52
N PRO A 80 -38.97 -9.95 -17.57
CA PRO A 80 -39.97 -8.90 -17.78
C PRO A 80 -40.97 -8.92 -16.63
N THR A 81 -41.20 -7.76 -16.02
CA THR A 81 -42.20 -7.58 -14.96
C THR A 81 -43.58 -7.85 -15.55
N THR A 82 -44.07 -9.09 -15.44
CA THR A 82 -45.45 -9.39 -15.76
C THR A 82 -46.33 -8.68 -14.73
N PRO A 83 -47.30 -7.84 -15.14
CA PRO A 83 -48.22 -7.21 -14.21
C PRO A 83 -49.08 -8.33 -13.62
N ARG A 84 -48.72 -8.80 -12.42
CA ARG A 84 -49.55 -9.74 -11.66
C ARG A 84 -50.81 -8.99 -11.23
N HIS A 85 -51.88 -9.18 -11.97
CA HIS A 85 -53.22 -8.82 -11.51
C HIS A 85 -53.58 -9.64 -10.26
N SER A 86 -53.77 -8.92 -9.14
CA SER A 86 -54.62 -9.22 -7.98
C SER A 86 -54.36 -10.49 -7.15
N SER A 87 -53.97 -10.34 -5.88
CA SER A 87 -54.90 -10.25 -4.73
C SER A 87 -54.14 -10.34 -3.39
N ALA A 88 -54.65 -9.60 -2.41
CA ALA A 88 -54.22 -9.42 -1.02
C ALA A 88 -53.54 -10.61 -0.31
N LEU A 89 -52.32 -10.40 0.18
CA LEU A 89 -52.00 -10.22 1.61
C LEU A 89 -50.56 -9.66 1.70
N GLY A 90 -50.35 -8.71 2.60
CA GLY A 90 -49.16 -7.85 2.65
C GLY A 90 -47.85 -8.60 2.85
N GLU A 91 -46.92 -8.36 1.92
CA GLU A 91 -45.47 -8.23 2.09
C GLU A 91 -44.92 -8.09 0.67
N THR A 92 -45.15 -6.93 0.04
CA THR A 92 -44.40 -6.58 -1.15
C THR A 92 -42.97 -6.37 -0.70
N ALA A 93 -42.15 -7.41 -0.86
CA ALA A 93 -40.70 -7.31 -0.82
C ALA A 93 -40.30 -6.19 -1.78
N GLU A 94 -40.07 -4.99 -1.24
CA GLU A 94 -39.21 -4.02 -1.87
C GLU A 94 -37.90 -4.78 -2.10
N VAL A 95 -37.65 -5.18 -3.36
CA VAL A 95 -36.36 -5.71 -3.76
C VAL A 95 -35.37 -4.61 -3.39
N ASP A 96 -34.65 -4.83 -2.30
CA ASP A 96 -33.71 -3.88 -1.72
C ASP A 96 -32.88 -3.29 -2.87
N GLN A 97 -32.98 -1.99 -3.08
CA GLN A 97 -32.32 -1.30 -4.20
C GLN A 97 -30.81 -1.62 -4.21
N THR A 98 -30.26 -1.92 -3.03
CA THR A 98 -28.89 -2.35 -2.76
C THR A 98 -28.56 -3.73 -3.33
N ALA A 99 -29.52 -4.65 -3.40
CA ALA A 99 -29.34 -6.02 -3.89
C ALA A 99 -29.10 -6.09 -5.40
N LYS A 100 -29.47 -5.05 -6.16
CA LYS A 100 -29.24 -4.98 -7.62
C LYS A 100 -27.77 -5.02 -7.98
N GLY A 101 -26.88 -4.52 -7.12
CA GLY A 101 -25.43 -4.52 -7.34
C GLY A 101 -24.72 -5.82 -6.96
N TYR A 102 -25.41 -6.75 -6.30
CA TYR A 102 -24.81 -7.98 -5.77
C TYR A 102 -24.16 -8.87 -6.83
N PRO A 103 -24.79 -9.18 -7.98
CA PRO A 103 -24.15 -10.03 -8.98
C PRO A 103 -22.90 -9.38 -9.58
N VAL A 104 -22.90 -8.05 -9.74
CA VAL A 104 -21.73 -7.29 -10.23
C VAL A 104 -20.58 -7.36 -9.23
N LEU A 105 -20.84 -7.05 -7.96
CA LEU A 105 -19.83 -7.10 -6.90
C LEU A 105 -19.32 -8.53 -6.65
N ALA A 106 -20.18 -9.53 -6.77
CA ALA A 106 -19.80 -10.94 -6.70
C ALA A 106 -18.82 -11.29 -7.84
N LEU A 107 -19.11 -10.88 -9.09
CA LEU A 107 -18.22 -11.11 -10.24
C LEU A 107 -16.88 -10.37 -10.09
N VAL A 108 -16.87 -9.17 -9.51
CA VAL A 108 -15.66 -8.43 -9.14
C VAL A 108 -14.80 -9.25 -8.16
N LEU A 109 -15.38 -9.73 -7.06
CA LEU A 109 -14.66 -10.53 -6.06
C LEU A 109 -14.20 -11.88 -6.64
N LEU A 110 -15.02 -12.52 -7.47
CA LEU A 110 -14.67 -13.78 -8.12
C LEU A 110 -13.55 -13.62 -9.15
N SER A 111 -13.47 -12.47 -9.81
CA SER A 111 -12.34 -12.13 -10.68
C SER A 111 -11.03 -12.04 -9.87
N VAL A 112 -11.06 -11.34 -8.74
CA VAL A 112 -9.93 -11.26 -7.80
C VAL A 112 -9.56 -12.65 -7.27
N TYR A 113 -10.54 -13.49 -6.94
CA TYR A 113 -10.33 -14.87 -6.51
C TYR A 113 -9.62 -15.71 -7.58
N GLU A 114 -10.10 -15.69 -8.83
CA GLU A 114 -9.49 -16.44 -9.94
C GLU A 114 -8.02 -16.04 -10.17
N TYR A 115 -7.69 -14.76 -9.99
CA TYR A 115 -6.31 -14.29 -10.07
C TYR A 115 -5.49 -14.67 -8.84
N CYS A 116 -5.86 -14.17 -7.65
CA CYS A 116 -5.05 -14.28 -6.44
C CYS A 116 -4.94 -15.71 -5.91
N GLN A 117 -6.03 -16.48 -5.94
CA GLN A 117 -6.06 -17.83 -5.37
C GLN A 117 -5.71 -18.91 -6.41
N ARG A 118 -6.06 -18.71 -7.68
CA ARG A 118 -5.92 -19.75 -8.72
C ARG A 118 -4.87 -19.42 -9.78
N GLY A 119 -4.32 -18.21 -9.81
CA GLY A 119 -3.37 -17.77 -10.83
C GLY A 119 -3.94 -17.76 -12.25
N ASN A 120 -5.26 -17.79 -12.42
CA ASN A 120 -5.92 -17.96 -13.71
C ASN A 120 -6.37 -16.62 -14.30
N ILE A 121 -5.44 -15.95 -14.98
CA ILE A 121 -5.65 -14.64 -15.62
C ILE A 121 -6.78 -14.70 -16.67
N SER A 122 -6.89 -15.82 -17.40
CA SER A 122 -7.95 -15.99 -18.41
C SER A 122 -9.34 -15.97 -17.76
N ARG A 123 -9.53 -16.73 -16.67
CA ARG A 123 -10.78 -16.74 -15.91
C ARG A 123 -11.06 -15.42 -15.22
N MET A 124 -10.05 -14.77 -14.65
CA MET A 124 -10.17 -13.41 -14.10
C MET A 124 -10.75 -12.45 -15.15
N ARG A 125 -10.20 -12.45 -16.37
CA ARG A 125 -10.65 -11.58 -17.46
C ARG A 125 -12.07 -11.89 -17.90
N ILE A 126 -12.44 -13.16 -18.04
CA ILE A 126 -13.82 -13.54 -18.37
C ILE A 126 -14.79 -12.97 -17.33
N ARG A 127 -14.49 -13.11 -16.04
CA ARG A 127 -15.34 -12.60 -14.96
C ARG A 127 -15.38 -11.09 -14.87
N ALA A 128 -14.25 -10.43 -15.11
CA ALA A 128 -14.18 -8.97 -15.15
C ALA A 128 -15.02 -8.39 -16.29
N ASN A 129 -14.96 -8.99 -17.48
CA ASN A 129 -15.80 -8.60 -18.61
C ASN A 129 -17.28 -8.86 -18.30
N GLN A 130 -17.60 -10.02 -17.71
CA GLN A 130 -18.97 -10.33 -17.29
C GLN A 130 -19.49 -9.30 -16.29
N ALA A 131 -18.69 -8.92 -15.27
CA ALA A 131 -19.07 -7.91 -14.28
C ALA A 131 -19.46 -6.58 -14.93
N VAL A 132 -18.66 -6.13 -15.91
CA VAL A 132 -18.91 -4.88 -16.62
C VAL A 132 -20.13 -4.97 -17.52
N THR A 133 -20.29 -6.05 -18.28
CA THR A 133 -21.48 -6.25 -19.10
C THR A 133 -22.73 -6.23 -18.24
N THR A 134 -22.75 -6.98 -17.14
CA THR A 134 -23.87 -6.98 -16.19
C THR A 134 -24.11 -5.59 -15.59
N ALA A 135 -23.06 -4.84 -15.25
CA ALA A 135 -23.21 -3.47 -14.75
C ALA A 135 -23.79 -2.51 -15.80
N VAL A 136 -23.43 -2.70 -17.07
CA VAL A 136 -23.98 -1.93 -18.20
C VAL A 136 -25.46 -2.27 -18.42
N ASP A 137 -25.82 -3.55 -18.36
CA ASP A 137 -27.22 -4.01 -18.48
C ASP A 137 -28.10 -3.43 -17.36
N LEU A 138 -27.53 -3.28 -16.16
CA LEU A 138 -28.18 -2.61 -15.03
C LEU A 138 -28.13 -1.07 -15.10
N SER A 139 -27.62 -0.49 -16.19
CA SER A 139 -27.47 0.95 -16.41
C SER A 139 -26.63 1.68 -15.36
N LEU A 140 -25.72 0.99 -14.68
CA LEU A 140 -24.82 1.58 -13.67
C LEU A 140 -23.76 2.52 -14.27
N HIS A 141 -23.59 2.50 -15.58
CA HIS A 141 -22.71 3.41 -16.32
C HIS A 141 -23.33 4.80 -16.56
N ASN A 142 -24.64 4.95 -16.35
CA ASN A 142 -25.38 6.18 -16.63
C ASN A 142 -26.19 6.62 -15.40
N LEU A 143 -25.50 6.74 -14.27
CA LEU A 143 -26.12 7.08 -12.98
C LEU A 143 -26.35 8.59 -12.87
N GLY A 144 -27.60 8.97 -12.58
CA GLY A 144 -27.98 10.36 -12.32
C GLY A 144 -27.48 10.88 -10.96
N PRO A 145 -27.71 12.17 -10.65
CA PRO A 145 -27.29 12.76 -9.37
C PRO A 145 -28.01 12.15 -8.15
N SER A 146 -29.15 11.48 -8.34
CA SER A 146 -29.92 10.82 -7.28
C SER A 146 -29.50 9.37 -6.99
N SER A 147 -28.53 8.83 -7.72
CA SER A 147 -28.05 7.46 -7.51
C SER A 147 -27.26 7.32 -6.21
N THR A 148 -27.39 6.16 -5.59
CA THR A 148 -26.72 5.82 -4.33
C THR A 148 -25.22 5.68 -4.54
N GLU A 149 -24.44 5.93 -3.48
CA GLU A 149 -23.00 5.70 -3.49
C GLU A 149 -22.66 4.23 -3.75
N ALA A 150 -23.50 3.29 -3.28
CA ALA A 150 -23.33 1.87 -3.51
C ALA A 150 -23.37 1.52 -5.01
N GLU A 151 -24.30 2.11 -5.77
CA GLU A 151 -24.39 1.92 -7.22
C GLU A 151 -23.16 2.48 -7.95
N ARG A 152 -22.71 3.68 -7.56
CA ARG A 152 -21.49 4.30 -8.12
C ARG A 152 -20.26 3.45 -7.86
N ARG A 153 -20.08 2.98 -6.63
CA ARG A 153 -18.96 2.10 -6.25
C ARG A 153 -19.03 0.76 -6.96
N THR A 154 -20.22 0.22 -7.18
CA THR A 154 -20.41 -1.03 -7.92
C THR A 154 -19.93 -0.89 -9.37
N TRP A 155 -20.32 0.20 -10.04
CA TRP A 155 -19.82 0.53 -11.38
C TRP A 155 -18.28 0.65 -11.41
N TRP A 156 -17.73 1.50 -10.53
CA TRP A 156 -16.28 1.75 -10.52
C TRP A 156 -15.46 0.53 -10.11
N SER A 157 -16.01 -0.35 -9.26
CA SER A 157 -15.35 -1.62 -8.90
C SER A 157 -15.30 -2.58 -10.09
N ALA A 158 -16.35 -2.64 -10.91
CA ALA A 158 -16.38 -3.44 -12.13
C ALA A 158 -15.39 -2.90 -13.18
N MET A 159 -15.39 -1.59 -13.39
CA MET A 159 -14.40 -0.91 -14.25
C MET A 159 -12.97 -1.18 -13.79
N LEU A 160 -12.69 -1.01 -12.49
CA LEU A 160 -11.37 -1.24 -11.91
C LEU A 160 -10.88 -2.66 -12.21
N VAL A 161 -11.69 -3.68 -11.92
CA VAL A 161 -11.33 -5.07 -12.16
C VAL A 161 -11.19 -5.41 -13.65
N LEU A 162 -11.99 -4.80 -14.53
CA LEU A 162 -11.80 -4.91 -15.98
C LEU A 162 -10.44 -4.36 -16.42
N TYR A 163 -10.07 -3.17 -15.97
CA TYR A 163 -8.75 -2.59 -16.23
C TYR A 163 -7.62 -3.48 -15.71
N LEU A 164 -7.75 -4.01 -14.48
CA LEU A 164 -6.79 -4.97 -13.92
C LEU A 164 -6.64 -6.22 -14.80
N SER A 165 -7.71 -6.69 -15.43
CA SER A 165 -7.71 -7.89 -16.27
C SER A 165 -7.21 -7.68 -17.71
N SER A 166 -7.17 -6.42 -18.17
CA SER A 166 -6.92 -6.07 -19.58
C SER A 166 -5.44 -6.02 -19.96
N ILE A 167 -4.49 -5.96 -19.00
CA ILE A 167 -3.03 -5.80 -19.27
C ILE A 167 -2.77 -4.81 -20.42
N ASP A 168 -3.46 -3.67 -20.43
CA ASP A 168 -3.10 -2.54 -21.30
C ASP A 168 -2.71 -1.34 -20.43
N GLN A 169 -1.53 -0.80 -20.73
CA GLN A 169 -0.73 0.05 -19.86
C GLN A 169 -1.12 1.53 -19.97
N GLN A 170 -2.25 1.92 -19.38
CA GLN A 170 -2.47 3.35 -19.07
C GLN A 170 -2.71 3.60 -17.58
N ILE A 171 -1.55 3.72 -16.91
CA ILE A 171 -1.13 4.76 -15.96
C ILE A 171 -2.27 5.37 -15.11
N PRO A 172 -2.46 4.97 -13.83
CA PRO A 172 -1.43 4.95 -12.78
C PRO A 172 -1.12 3.57 -12.16
N TRP A 173 -1.90 2.52 -12.46
CA TRP A 173 -1.76 1.21 -11.81
C TRP A 173 -0.56 0.38 -12.31
N ALA A 174 -0.21 0.47 -13.59
CA ALA A 174 0.99 -0.19 -14.11
C ALA A 174 2.26 0.34 -13.44
N LEU A 175 2.32 1.65 -13.16
CA LEU A 175 3.43 2.26 -12.44
C LEU A 175 3.43 1.88 -10.96
N LEU A 176 2.26 1.66 -10.36
CA LEU A 176 2.14 1.11 -9.01
C LEU A 176 2.78 -0.29 -8.94
N LEU A 177 2.41 -1.18 -9.87
CA LEU A 177 2.97 -2.53 -9.95
C LEU A 177 4.47 -2.52 -10.27
N GLU A 178 4.93 -1.63 -11.17
CA GLU A 178 6.36 -1.42 -11.44
C GLU A 178 7.11 -0.92 -10.19
N ALA A 179 6.51 -0.02 -9.40
CA ALA A 179 7.09 0.50 -8.16
C ALA A 179 7.17 -0.57 -7.07
N GLU A 180 6.13 -1.40 -6.92
CA GLU A 180 6.10 -2.51 -5.98
C GLU A 180 7.12 -3.59 -6.36
N LYS A 181 7.17 -3.98 -7.64
CA LYS A 181 8.22 -4.89 -8.12
C LYS A 181 9.62 -4.33 -7.85
N SER A 182 9.82 -3.03 -8.05
CA SER A 182 11.10 -2.38 -7.79
C SER A 182 11.51 -2.43 -6.32
N ILE A 183 10.58 -2.25 -5.38
CA ILE A 183 10.91 -2.29 -3.94
C ILE A 183 11.34 -3.71 -3.52
N LEU A 184 10.66 -4.73 -4.03
CA LEU A 184 10.99 -6.14 -3.77
C LEU A 184 12.34 -6.51 -4.39
N SER A 185 12.58 -6.17 -5.66
CA SER A 185 13.85 -6.44 -6.34
C SER A 185 15.03 -5.75 -5.67
N VAL A 186 14.85 -4.56 -5.08
CA VAL A 186 15.88 -3.92 -4.26
C VAL A 186 16.17 -4.76 -3.01
N SER A 187 15.15 -5.14 -2.24
CA SER A 187 15.35 -5.95 -1.02
C SER A 187 15.99 -7.32 -1.33
N GLU A 188 15.57 -8.00 -2.40
CA GLU A 188 16.19 -9.25 -2.86
C GLU A 188 17.67 -9.07 -3.21
N THR A 189 17.98 -8.03 -3.99
CA THR A 189 19.37 -7.73 -4.39
C THR A 189 20.25 -7.44 -3.17
N PHE A 190 19.73 -6.72 -2.17
CA PHE A 190 20.46 -6.47 -0.93
C PHE A 190 20.72 -7.75 -0.13
N ASN A 191 19.72 -8.62 0.00
CA ASN A 191 19.89 -9.89 0.69
C ASN A 191 20.92 -10.78 -0.01
N GLU A 192 20.89 -10.85 -1.35
CA GLU A 192 21.88 -11.57 -2.15
C GLU A 192 23.30 -11.00 -1.99
N CYS A 193 23.45 -9.67 -1.98
CA CYS A 193 24.76 -9.02 -1.96
C CYS A 193 25.41 -9.00 -0.57
N PHE A 194 24.61 -8.98 0.50
CA PHE A 194 25.11 -8.65 1.84
C PHE A 194 24.74 -9.68 2.93
N MET A 195 23.76 -10.56 2.71
CA MET A 195 23.30 -11.51 3.74
C MET A 195 23.58 -12.98 3.40
N ASN A 196 23.63 -13.36 2.12
CA ASN A 196 23.91 -14.72 1.70
C ASN A 196 25.43 -14.99 1.61
N SER A 197 25.90 -16.08 2.22
CA SER A 197 27.28 -16.57 2.13
C SER A 197 27.61 -16.92 0.66
N PRO A 198 28.85 -16.68 0.16
CA PRO A 198 29.19 -16.91 -1.23
C PRO A 198 29.20 -18.42 -1.54
N THR A 199 28.06 -18.95 -1.98
CA THR A 199 27.98 -20.27 -2.60
C THR A 199 28.01 -20.14 -4.12
N ASP A 200 28.82 -20.98 -4.74
CA ASP A 200 29.27 -20.98 -6.14
C ASP A 200 28.15 -21.07 -7.19
N THR A 201 27.44 -19.97 -7.43
CA THR A 201 26.58 -19.85 -8.62
C THR A 201 26.81 -18.52 -9.32
N ILE A 202 27.50 -18.61 -10.46
CA ILE A 202 27.61 -17.63 -11.58
C ILE A 202 27.14 -16.23 -11.20
N SER A 203 28.05 -15.49 -10.55
CA SER A 203 27.89 -14.13 -10.05
C SER A 203 27.50 -13.17 -11.18
N ILE A 204 26.24 -12.74 -11.19
CA ILE A 204 25.86 -11.47 -11.81
C ILE A 204 26.60 -10.40 -11.02
N ASN A 205 27.41 -9.56 -11.68
CA ASN A 205 28.12 -8.47 -11.03
C ASN A 205 27.11 -7.61 -10.23
N PRO A 206 27.16 -7.57 -8.89
CA PRO A 206 26.15 -6.89 -8.07
C PRO A 206 26.03 -5.41 -8.40
N SER A 207 27.14 -4.80 -8.83
CA SER A 207 27.21 -3.41 -9.30
C SER A 207 26.34 -3.17 -10.54
N SER A 208 26.30 -4.12 -11.49
CA SER A 208 25.47 -3.99 -12.69
C SER A 208 23.99 -4.12 -12.37
N LYS A 209 23.61 -5.03 -11.46
CA LYS A 209 22.22 -5.20 -10.98
C LYS A 209 21.73 -3.95 -10.24
N ILE A 210 22.57 -3.38 -9.37
CA ILE A 210 22.29 -2.11 -8.67
C ILE A 210 22.12 -0.95 -9.67
N MET A 211 22.98 -0.87 -10.70
CA MET A 211 22.85 0.16 -11.74
C MET A 211 21.56 0.02 -12.57
N GLN A 212 21.19 -1.21 -12.92
CA GLN A 212 19.93 -1.49 -13.63
C GLN A 212 18.72 -1.08 -12.78
N LEU A 213 18.70 -1.42 -11.50
CA LEU A 213 17.64 -1.01 -10.58
C LEU A 213 17.56 0.52 -10.44
N LYS A 214 18.71 1.21 -10.30
CA LYS A 214 18.75 2.68 -10.26
C LYS A 214 18.12 3.29 -11.52
N THR A 215 18.48 2.78 -12.69
CA THR A 215 17.98 3.26 -13.99
C THR A 215 16.48 3.00 -14.13
N HIS A 216 16.02 1.81 -13.71
CA HIS A 216 14.62 1.43 -13.73
C HIS A 216 13.76 2.31 -12.81
N ILE A 217 14.18 2.50 -11.55
CA ILE A 217 13.53 3.37 -10.57
C ILE A 217 13.48 4.82 -11.08
N ALA A 218 14.56 5.32 -11.72
CA ALA A 218 14.57 6.65 -12.31
C ALA A 218 13.57 6.79 -13.47
N SER A 219 13.43 5.76 -14.30
CA SER A 219 12.43 5.71 -15.38
C SER A 219 11.00 5.79 -14.84
N ILE A 220 10.67 5.01 -13.79
CA ILE A 220 9.33 5.03 -13.17
C ILE A 220 9.02 6.42 -12.61
N ILE A 221 9.96 7.03 -11.89
CA ILE A 221 9.77 8.38 -11.32
C ILE A 221 9.54 9.41 -12.43
N GLN A 222 10.32 9.36 -13.52
CA GLN A 222 10.10 10.25 -14.66
C GLN A 222 8.72 10.08 -15.30
N LYS A 223 8.21 8.84 -15.39
CA LYS A 223 6.85 8.58 -15.87
C LYS A 223 5.79 9.16 -14.91
N LEU A 224 5.99 9.02 -13.60
CA LEU A 224 5.08 9.54 -12.57
C LEU A 224 5.04 11.08 -12.55
N ASP A 225 6.19 11.73 -12.71
CA ASP A 225 6.30 13.21 -12.73
C ASP A 225 5.61 13.85 -13.94
N ARG A 226 5.48 13.11 -15.05
CA ARG A 226 4.81 13.56 -16.27
C ARG A 226 3.29 13.46 -16.20
N LEU A 227 2.74 12.81 -15.19
CA LEU A 227 1.30 12.68 -15.06
C LEU A 227 0.65 13.98 -14.61
N PRO A 228 -0.56 14.30 -15.12
CA PRO A 228 -1.31 15.47 -14.67
C PRO A 228 -1.49 15.43 -13.16
N LYS A 229 -1.21 16.57 -12.49
CA LYS A 229 -1.57 16.75 -11.08
C LYS A 229 -3.04 17.19 -11.04
N PRO A 230 -3.94 16.43 -10.39
CA PRO A 230 -5.35 16.78 -10.35
C PRO A 230 -5.61 18.02 -9.51
N THR A 231 -6.65 18.75 -9.89
CA THR A 231 -7.11 20.00 -9.26
C THR A 231 -8.04 19.74 -8.09
N SER A 232 -8.21 20.72 -7.20
CA SER A 232 -8.98 20.59 -5.94
C SER A 232 -10.49 20.35 -6.09
N ASP A 233 -11.03 20.38 -7.32
CA ASP A 233 -12.46 20.20 -7.64
C ASP A 233 -12.72 18.82 -8.28
N ALA A 234 -11.92 17.83 -7.87
CA ALA A 234 -11.78 16.53 -8.51
C ALA A 234 -12.98 15.61 -8.28
N ASP A 235 -13.49 15.05 -9.37
CA ASP A 235 -14.44 13.93 -9.45
C ASP A 235 -13.96 12.73 -8.58
N PRO A 236 -14.82 11.83 -8.07
CA PRO A 236 -14.38 10.70 -7.24
C PRO A 236 -13.33 9.84 -7.96
N ASP A 237 -13.37 9.79 -9.28
CA ASP A 237 -12.43 9.03 -10.11
C ASP A 237 -11.07 9.69 -10.23
N GLU A 238 -11.05 11.02 -10.30
CA GLU A 238 -9.82 11.80 -10.19
C GLU A 238 -9.19 11.62 -8.80
N ASN A 239 -9.99 11.55 -7.75
CA ASN A 239 -9.52 11.27 -6.40
C ASN A 239 -8.96 9.84 -6.26
N ALA A 240 -9.62 8.83 -6.83
CA ALA A 240 -9.14 7.45 -6.84
C ALA A 240 -7.82 7.32 -7.62
N ALA A 241 -7.75 7.91 -8.82
CA ALA A 241 -6.53 7.97 -9.63
C ALA A 241 -5.40 8.69 -8.87
N GLN A 242 -5.72 9.75 -8.14
CA GLN A 242 -4.77 10.48 -7.31
C GLN A 242 -4.24 9.64 -6.15
N CYS A 243 -5.11 8.88 -5.48
CA CYS A 243 -4.69 7.96 -4.42
C CYS A 243 -3.72 6.91 -4.96
N ILE A 244 -4.01 6.30 -6.10
CA ILE A 244 -3.14 5.32 -6.75
C ILE A 244 -1.80 5.95 -7.14
N TRP A 245 -1.82 7.14 -7.73
CA TRP A 245 -0.61 7.88 -8.08
C TRP A 245 0.26 8.17 -6.85
N ARG A 246 -0.34 8.65 -5.74
CA ARG A 246 0.37 8.90 -4.48
C ARG A 246 1.00 7.64 -3.92
N ILE A 247 0.28 6.51 -3.94
CA ILE A 247 0.82 5.22 -3.49
C ILE A 247 2.04 4.84 -4.34
N ALA A 248 1.93 4.93 -5.67
CA ALA A 248 3.04 4.62 -6.58
C ALA A 248 4.26 5.51 -6.34
N VAL A 249 4.05 6.82 -6.12
CA VAL A 249 5.10 7.79 -5.78
C VAL A 249 5.78 7.40 -4.47
N VAL A 250 5.03 7.11 -3.40
CA VAL A 250 5.59 6.72 -2.11
C VAL A 250 6.40 5.42 -2.22
N LEU A 251 5.89 4.41 -2.96
CA LEU A 251 6.58 3.14 -3.17
C LEU A 251 7.89 3.30 -3.95
N VAL A 252 7.87 4.01 -5.08
CA VAL A 252 9.07 4.14 -5.91
C VAL A 252 10.15 4.96 -5.22
N HIS A 253 9.77 5.98 -4.45
CA HIS A 253 10.72 6.74 -3.64
C HIS A 253 11.24 5.93 -2.44
N SER A 254 10.42 5.05 -1.87
CA SER A 254 10.87 4.09 -0.85
C SER A 254 11.88 3.10 -1.42
N ALA A 255 11.67 2.59 -2.65
CA ALA A 255 12.63 1.75 -3.35
C ALA A 255 13.95 2.49 -3.61
N ARG A 256 13.88 3.76 -4.02
CA ARG A 256 15.07 4.62 -4.20
C ARG A 256 15.84 4.82 -2.89
N ILE A 257 15.14 5.11 -1.77
CA ILE A 257 15.78 5.24 -0.45
C ILE A 257 16.45 3.92 -0.06
N ARG A 258 15.75 2.78 -0.17
CA ARG A 258 16.32 1.47 0.16
C ARG A 258 17.58 1.16 -0.66
N LEU A 259 17.60 1.51 -1.95
CA LEU A 259 18.74 1.29 -2.82
C LEU A 259 19.97 2.13 -2.45
N HIS A 260 19.76 3.38 -2.04
CA HIS A 260 20.83 4.36 -1.83
C HIS A 260 21.25 4.54 -0.36
N ARG A 261 20.39 4.21 0.61
CA ARG A 261 20.65 4.48 2.04
C ARG A 261 21.90 3.78 2.57
N ALA A 262 22.19 2.57 2.11
CA ALA A 262 23.41 1.87 2.52
C ALA A 262 24.65 2.64 2.03
N ARG A 263 24.66 3.09 0.78
CA ARG A 263 25.79 3.90 0.31
C ARG A 263 25.89 5.26 1.01
N ALA A 264 24.78 5.82 1.50
CA ALA A 264 24.71 7.14 2.12
C ALA A 264 24.99 7.18 3.64
N PHE A 265 24.54 6.16 4.40
CA PHE A 265 24.41 6.27 5.87
C PHE A 265 24.82 5.02 6.68
N MET A 266 25.56 4.05 6.12
CA MET A 266 25.91 2.79 6.82
C MET A 266 26.54 2.95 8.21
N ASP A 267 27.10 4.11 8.51
CA ASP A 267 27.92 4.32 9.70
C ASP A 267 27.10 4.63 10.97
N ILE A 268 25.77 4.82 10.91
CA ILE A 268 24.97 5.29 12.07
C ILE A 268 23.57 4.65 12.13
N PRO A 269 23.29 3.77 13.12
CA PRO A 269 21.93 3.32 13.42
C PRO A 269 21.20 4.36 14.28
N ILE A 270 20.02 4.83 13.84
CA ILE A 270 19.13 5.73 14.61
C ILE A 270 18.00 4.93 15.28
N PHE A 271 17.50 3.90 14.62
CA PHE A 271 16.41 3.05 15.12
C PHE A 271 16.97 1.75 15.67
N LEU A 272 16.44 1.32 16.83
CA LEU A 272 16.99 0.20 17.59
C LEU A 272 16.31 -1.12 17.23
N ASP A 273 15.04 -1.06 16.82
CA ASP A 273 14.22 -2.21 16.45
C ASP A 273 14.31 -2.60 14.95
N LYS A 274 13.85 -3.82 14.67
CA LYS A 274 13.92 -4.46 13.35
C LYS A 274 12.81 -3.99 12.41
N TYR A 275 12.95 -2.80 11.86
CA TYR A 275 12.00 -2.28 10.87
C TYR A 275 12.66 -2.02 9.51
N CYS A 276 11.96 -2.40 8.44
CA CYS A 276 12.30 -2.00 7.07
C CYS A 276 13.76 -2.28 6.64
N ASP A 277 14.30 -3.45 6.96
CA ASP A 277 15.69 -3.85 6.66
C ASP A 277 16.76 -2.90 7.26
N LEU A 278 16.41 -2.05 8.23
CA LEU A 278 17.37 -1.18 8.93
C LEU A 278 18.27 -1.99 9.88
N SER A 279 17.75 -3.08 10.44
CA SER A 279 18.51 -3.99 11.29
C SER A 279 19.59 -4.76 10.53
N ALA A 280 19.40 -5.06 9.24
CA ALA A 280 20.44 -5.72 8.44
C ALA A 280 21.72 -4.87 8.36
N ILE A 281 21.59 -3.54 8.35
CA ILE A 281 22.72 -2.60 8.43
C ILE A 281 23.40 -2.67 9.80
N LYS A 282 22.60 -2.72 10.87
CA LYS A 282 23.10 -2.89 12.24
C LYS A 282 23.83 -4.23 12.40
N ASP A 283 23.26 -5.33 11.91
CA ASP A 283 23.86 -6.67 11.98
C ASP A 283 25.18 -6.74 11.16
N MET A 284 25.25 -6.06 10.00
CA MET A 284 26.50 -5.89 9.24
C MET A 284 27.58 -5.11 10.02
N MET A 285 27.16 -4.14 10.84
CA MET A 285 28.05 -3.33 11.67
C MET A 285 28.49 -4.05 12.95
N GLU A 286 27.65 -4.92 13.52
CA GLU A 286 27.96 -5.72 14.72
C GLU A 286 28.82 -6.96 14.40
N SER A 287 28.68 -7.54 13.20
CA SER A 287 29.49 -8.68 12.74
C SER A 287 30.92 -8.29 12.30
N SER A 288 31.18 -7.00 12.06
CA SER A 288 32.52 -6.45 11.90
C SER A 288 33.08 -6.10 13.28
N SER A 289 33.99 -6.93 13.79
CA SER A 289 34.51 -6.83 15.16
C SER A 289 34.98 -5.42 15.56
N ALA A 290 34.42 -4.91 16.67
CA ALA A 290 34.93 -3.86 17.55
C ALA A 290 35.47 -2.56 16.89
N PHE A 291 34.62 -1.53 16.86
CA PHE A 291 34.95 -0.09 16.89
C PHE A 291 35.98 0.48 15.89
N ASP A 292 36.50 -0.31 14.95
CA ASP A 292 37.29 0.18 13.82
C ASP A 292 36.34 0.35 12.63
N SER A 293 36.08 1.60 12.26
CA SER A 293 35.12 2.09 11.27
C SER A 293 35.47 1.71 9.82
N LYS A 294 35.89 0.48 9.55
CA LYS A 294 36.25 0.03 8.21
C LYS A 294 35.07 -0.69 7.58
N ARG A 295 34.40 0.05 6.70
CA ARG A 295 33.49 -0.49 5.67
C ARG A 295 34.07 -1.79 5.11
N PRO A 296 33.26 -2.84 4.85
CA PRO A 296 33.75 -4.08 4.27
C PRO A 296 34.60 -3.76 3.03
N SER A 297 35.75 -4.41 2.86
CA SER A 297 36.73 -4.08 1.80
C SER A 297 36.18 -4.20 0.37
N ASN A 298 35.01 -4.84 0.19
CA ASN A 298 34.28 -4.97 -1.07
C ASN A 298 33.03 -4.07 -1.15
N PHE A 299 32.73 -3.26 -0.14
CA PHE A 299 31.52 -2.44 -0.10
C PHE A 299 31.54 -1.34 -1.15
N ASP A 300 32.69 -0.66 -1.30
CA ASP A 300 32.85 0.41 -2.30
C ASP A 300 32.86 -0.12 -3.74
N SER A 301 33.20 -1.39 -3.97
CA SER A 301 33.18 -2.00 -5.31
C SER A 301 31.78 -2.48 -5.72
N VAL A 302 30.86 -2.68 -4.77
CA VAL A 302 29.48 -3.07 -5.03
C VAL A 302 28.64 -1.90 -5.54
N PHE A 303 28.84 -0.68 -5.04
CA PHE A 303 28.01 0.48 -5.42
C PHE A 303 28.61 1.27 -6.58
N PRO A 304 27.92 1.41 -7.72
CA PRO A 304 28.43 2.14 -8.88
C PRO A 304 28.25 3.67 -8.80
N PHE A 305 28.05 4.22 -7.59
CA PHE A 305 27.75 5.63 -7.38
C PHE A 305 28.36 6.16 -6.07
N THR A 306 28.53 7.48 -6.01
CA THR A 306 29.20 8.12 -4.86
C THR A 306 28.29 8.20 -3.63
N GLU A 307 28.91 8.43 -2.48
CA GLU A 307 28.21 8.74 -1.23
C GLU A 307 27.33 9.99 -1.36
N GLN A 308 27.89 11.04 -1.97
CA GLN A 308 27.23 12.33 -2.14
C GLN A 308 26.00 12.20 -3.04
N ASP A 309 26.11 11.48 -4.16
CA ASP A 309 24.99 11.21 -5.06
C ASP A 309 23.87 10.45 -4.34
N SER A 310 24.24 9.41 -3.57
CA SER A 310 23.28 8.59 -2.84
C SER A 310 22.58 9.38 -1.74
N SER A 311 23.34 10.20 -1.02
CA SER A 311 22.85 11.10 0.02
C SER A 311 21.82 12.07 -0.55
N LEU A 312 22.15 12.74 -1.66
CA LEU A 312 21.25 13.68 -2.32
C LEU A 312 19.97 13.00 -2.83
N LEU A 313 20.07 11.80 -3.41
CA LEU A 313 18.92 11.03 -3.89
C LEU A 313 18.00 10.57 -2.74
N CYS A 314 18.57 10.17 -1.60
CA CYS A 314 17.83 9.85 -0.39
C CYS A 314 17.10 11.08 0.15
N LEU A 315 17.80 12.23 0.27
CA LEU A 315 17.20 13.48 0.75
C LEU A 315 16.00 13.88 -0.10
N LYS A 316 16.17 13.98 -1.41
CA LYS A 316 15.10 14.33 -2.36
C LYS A 316 13.90 13.39 -2.22
N SER A 317 14.16 12.08 -2.09
CA SER A 317 13.09 11.08 -1.97
C SER A 317 12.35 11.19 -0.65
N SER A 318 13.06 11.43 0.46
CA SER A 318 12.44 11.61 1.78
C SER A 318 11.54 12.84 1.84
N GLN A 319 11.94 13.95 1.20
CA GLN A 319 11.11 15.15 1.09
C GLN A 319 9.87 14.93 0.23
N VAL A 320 9.97 14.16 -0.87
CA VAL A 320 8.80 13.80 -1.68
C VAL A 320 7.82 12.93 -0.89
N ILE A 321 8.31 11.95 -0.13
CA ILE A 321 7.46 11.11 0.72
C ILE A 321 6.79 11.96 1.81
N ALA A 322 7.54 12.80 2.53
CA ALA A 322 6.98 13.67 3.57
C ALA A 322 5.82 14.54 3.04
N ARG A 323 6.01 15.19 1.88
CA ARG A 323 4.96 15.98 1.21
C ARG A 323 3.75 15.13 0.80
N ASN A 324 3.96 13.91 0.33
CA ASN A 324 2.83 13.05 -0.07
C ASN A 324 2.04 12.56 1.14
N LEU A 325 2.70 12.29 2.27
CA LEU A 325 2.08 11.89 3.53
C LEU A 325 1.29 13.03 4.17
N GLU A 326 1.83 14.26 4.15
CA GLU A 326 1.14 15.48 4.62
C GLU A 326 -0.18 15.71 3.86
N ASN A 327 -0.15 15.48 2.56
CA ASN A 327 -1.29 15.74 1.69
C ASN A 327 -2.24 14.54 1.56
N LEU A 328 -2.07 13.45 2.32
CA LEU A 328 -2.96 12.30 2.22
C LEU A 328 -4.41 12.76 2.49
N PRO A 329 -5.39 12.35 1.67
CA PRO A 329 -6.76 12.79 1.85
C PRO A 329 -7.23 12.41 3.25
N THR A 330 -7.50 13.43 4.07
CA THR A 330 -8.31 13.27 5.27
C THR A 330 -9.68 12.79 4.82
N ALA A 331 -10.12 11.66 5.35
CA ALA A 331 -11.38 11.05 4.95
C ALA A 331 -12.57 11.89 5.45
N ASN A 332 -12.90 13.02 4.79
CA ASN A 332 -14.29 13.47 4.69
C ASN A 332 -14.58 14.59 3.66
N PRO A 333 -14.93 14.26 2.40
CA PRO A 333 -15.66 15.18 1.52
C PRO A 333 -17.18 15.26 1.80
N TYR A 334 -17.72 14.42 2.69
CA TYR A 334 -19.16 14.40 3.03
C TYR A 334 -19.52 15.34 4.20
N LEU A 335 -18.63 15.57 5.16
CA LEU A 335 -18.86 16.49 6.30
C LEU A 335 -18.87 17.96 5.88
N ASP A 336 -18.08 18.34 4.87
CA ASP A 336 -18.03 19.73 4.40
C ASP A 336 -19.39 20.19 3.82
N ARG A 337 -20.14 19.24 3.23
CA ARG A 337 -21.50 19.50 2.70
C ARG A 337 -22.55 19.66 3.80
N PHE A 338 -22.36 19.04 4.98
CA PHE A 338 -23.24 19.23 6.14
C PHE A 338 -22.95 20.55 6.89
N ALA A 339 -21.70 21.02 6.85
CA ALA A 339 -21.33 22.33 7.40
C ALA A 339 -21.98 23.50 6.61
N ILE A 340 -22.12 23.36 5.29
CA ILE A 340 -22.77 24.36 4.43
C ILE A 340 -24.30 24.43 4.65
N LEU A 341 -24.94 23.36 5.15
CA LEU A 341 -26.39 23.30 5.42
C LEU A 341 -26.80 23.72 6.84
N GLY A 342 -25.90 24.36 7.61
CA GLY A 342 -26.26 25.04 8.85
C GLY A 342 -26.55 24.13 10.05
N GLY A 343 -26.11 22.87 10.01
CA GLY A 343 -26.16 21.98 11.17
C GLY A 343 -25.13 22.39 12.23
N LYS A 344 -25.58 22.88 13.38
CA LYS A 344 -24.71 23.05 14.56
C LYS A 344 -24.34 21.65 15.09
N SER A 345 -23.17 21.12 14.73
CA SER A 345 -22.57 20.02 15.50
C SER A 345 -21.80 20.60 16.69
N SER A 346 -22.23 20.19 17.89
CA SER A 346 -21.66 20.57 19.17
C SER A 346 -20.68 19.48 19.60
N ALA A 347 -19.42 19.87 19.80
CA ALA A 347 -18.40 19.22 20.63
C ALA A 347 -17.98 17.78 20.28
N ALA A 348 -16.72 17.65 19.84
CA ALA A 348 -15.90 16.45 19.87
C ALA A 348 -16.42 15.23 19.08
N GLU A 349 -16.48 15.34 17.76
CA GLU A 349 -16.55 14.17 16.88
C GLU A 349 -15.17 13.94 16.27
N GLU A 350 -14.51 12.88 16.74
CA GLU A 350 -13.16 12.45 16.35
C GLU A 350 -13.04 12.36 14.84
N HIS A 351 -12.31 13.32 14.28
CA HIS A 351 -11.60 13.14 13.02
C HIS A 351 -10.81 11.83 13.14
N THR A 352 -11.19 10.81 12.39
CA THR A 352 -10.41 9.57 12.26
C THR A 352 -9.79 9.53 10.87
N PRO A 353 -8.63 10.16 10.66
CA PRO A 353 -7.90 9.99 9.43
C PRO A 353 -7.33 8.57 9.41
N PHE A 354 -7.58 7.83 8.33
CA PHE A 354 -6.97 6.51 8.18
C PHE A 354 -5.73 6.65 7.30
N MET A 355 -4.54 6.72 7.91
CA MET A 355 -3.35 6.25 7.21
C MET A 355 -3.43 4.73 7.19
N LEU A 356 -3.43 4.12 6.00
CA LEU A 356 -3.26 2.68 5.91
C LEU A 356 -1.88 2.30 6.49
N PRO A 357 -1.77 1.28 7.36
CA PRO A 357 -0.49 0.78 7.89
C PRO A 357 0.58 0.55 6.82
N PHE A 358 0.15 0.34 5.58
CA PHE A 358 0.93 0.28 4.36
C PHE A 358 2.05 1.35 4.26
N PHE A 359 1.79 2.59 4.66
CA PHE A 359 2.77 3.68 4.52
C PHE A 359 3.78 3.81 5.66
N MET A 360 3.61 3.04 6.75
CA MET A 360 4.44 3.17 7.94
C MET A 360 5.91 2.88 7.67
N CYS A 361 6.20 1.91 6.81
CA CYS A 361 7.58 1.63 6.46
C CYS A 361 8.22 2.76 5.62
N ALA A 362 7.45 3.39 4.73
CA ALA A 362 7.93 4.54 3.96
C ALA A 362 8.16 5.76 4.87
N ALA A 363 7.27 5.98 5.84
CA ALA A 363 7.40 7.00 6.87
C ALA A 363 8.66 6.78 7.73
N MET A 364 8.88 5.54 8.17
CA MET A 364 10.07 5.14 8.95
C MET A 364 11.37 5.37 8.16
N GLN A 365 11.42 4.93 6.90
CA GLN A 365 12.58 5.12 6.03
C GLN A 365 12.87 6.60 5.76
N SER A 366 11.84 7.39 5.52
CA SER A 366 12.00 8.83 5.27
C SER A 366 12.44 9.56 6.52
N SER A 367 11.86 9.20 7.68
CA SER A 367 12.25 9.74 8.99
C SER A 367 13.71 9.47 9.30
N TYR A 368 14.19 8.24 9.06
CA TYR A 368 15.60 7.88 9.21
C TYR A 368 16.51 8.84 8.43
N VAL A 369 16.20 9.06 7.14
CA VAL A 369 17.01 9.92 6.26
C VAL A 369 17.00 11.37 6.75
N LEU A 370 15.82 11.93 7.07
CA LEU A 370 15.69 13.31 7.51
C LEU A 370 16.41 13.55 8.84
N LEU A 371 16.24 12.66 9.82
CA LEU A 371 16.94 12.72 11.10
C LEU A 371 18.45 12.60 10.92
N MET A 372 18.91 11.70 10.06
CA MET A 372 20.34 11.52 9.79
C MET A 372 20.98 12.79 9.24
N PHE A 373 20.32 13.45 8.27
CA PHE A 373 20.80 14.73 7.78
C PHE A 373 20.74 15.82 8.84
N HIS A 374 19.69 15.84 9.66
CA HIS A 374 19.59 16.82 10.74
C HIS A 374 20.79 16.70 11.70
N TYR A 375 21.08 15.48 12.17
CA TYR A 375 22.25 15.22 13.03
C TYR A 375 23.57 15.61 12.36
N ARG A 376 23.82 15.12 11.14
CA ARG A 376 25.08 15.32 10.42
C ARG A 376 25.33 16.79 10.07
N LEU A 377 24.32 17.48 9.56
CA LEU A 377 24.42 18.88 9.19
C LEU A 377 24.61 19.77 10.41
N ARG A 378 23.91 19.47 11.51
CA ARG A 378 24.05 20.20 12.76
C ARG A 378 25.44 20.03 13.38
N ALA A 379 25.95 18.80 13.46
CA ALA A 379 27.31 18.55 13.94
C ALA A 379 28.36 19.27 13.06
N ALA A 380 28.15 19.33 11.75
CA ALA A 380 29.02 20.06 10.83
C ALA A 380 28.92 21.59 11.02
N PHE A 381 27.73 22.10 11.33
CA PHE A 381 27.49 23.51 11.63
C PHE A 381 28.23 23.93 12.92
N GLU A 382 28.08 23.15 14.00
CA GLU A 382 28.72 23.42 15.30
C GLU A 382 30.25 23.26 15.25
N SER A 383 30.76 22.34 14.43
CA SER A 383 32.21 22.10 14.28
C SER A 383 32.88 22.96 13.20
N GLY A 384 32.14 23.77 12.45
CA GLY A 384 32.69 24.64 11.39
C GLY A 384 33.10 23.90 10.10
N HIS A 385 32.61 22.68 9.86
CA HIS A 385 32.92 21.84 8.69
C HIS A 385 31.80 21.79 7.64
N LEU A 386 31.03 22.88 7.50
CA LEU A 386 29.89 22.96 6.57
C LEU A 386 30.25 22.69 5.10
N SER A 387 31.49 22.95 4.70
CA SER A 387 31.99 22.69 3.34
C SER A 387 31.81 21.23 2.91
N MET A 388 31.83 20.28 3.86
CA MET A 388 31.55 18.86 3.59
C MET A 388 30.13 18.59 3.07
N TYR A 389 29.18 19.47 3.40
CA TYR A 389 27.76 19.35 3.04
C TYR A 389 27.32 20.42 2.02
N SER A 390 28.27 21.16 1.43
CA SER A 390 28.00 22.17 0.39
C SER A 390 27.17 21.64 -0.78
N TYR A 391 27.31 20.35 -1.13
CA TYR A 391 26.54 19.67 -2.18
C TYR A 391 25.03 19.54 -1.86
N LEU A 392 24.61 19.76 -0.61
CA LEU A 392 23.21 19.78 -0.20
C LEU A 392 22.59 21.20 -0.23
N LEU A 393 23.43 22.24 -0.24
CA LEU A 393 23.00 23.64 -0.19
C LEU A 393 22.70 24.16 -1.61
N HIS A 394 21.63 24.93 -1.76
CA HIS A 394 21.25 25.51 -3.06
C HIS A 394 22.08 26.77 -3.34
N SER A 395 23.00 26.69 -4.31
CA SER A 395 23.92 27.77 -4.72
C SER A 395 24.88 28.24 -3.61
N PRO A 396 26.01 27.53 -3.39
CA PRO A 396 26.93 27.86 -2.32
C PRO A 396 27.65 29.19 -2.62
N GLN A 397 27.18 30.28 -2.01
CA GLN A 397 28.01 31.46 -1.81
C GLN A 397 28.66 31.31 -0.44
N VAL A 398 29.98 31.45 -0.36
CA VAL A 398 30.76 31.21 0.88
C VAL A 398 30.24 32.05 2.07
N ALA A 399 29.60 33.20 1.80
CA ALA A 399 29.01 34.05 2.83
C ALA A 399 27.62 33.59 3.31
N SER A 400 26.87 32.80 2.52
CA SER A 400 25.51 32.35 2.85
C SER A 400 25.45 30.92 3.38
N GLU A 401 26.55 30.15 3.31
CA GLU A 401 26.62 28.75 3.80
C GLU A 401 25.94 28.51 5.16
N PRO A 402 26.16 29.32 6.22
CA PRO A 402 25.48 29.10 7.50
C PRO A 402 23.96 29.35 7.42
N GLN A 403 23.53 30.36 6.66
CA GLN A 403 22.10 30.68 6.48
C GLN A 403 21.38 29.60 5.66
N ASP A 404 22.06 29.06 4.65
CA ASP A 404 21.56 27.97 3.82
C ASP A 404 21.49 26.66 4.63
N ALA A 405 22.45 26.41 5.52
CA ALA A 405 22.43 25.28 6.44
C ALA A 405 21.27 25.38 7.44
N GLU A 406 21.05 26.55 8.06
CA GLU A 406 19.89 26.79 8.95
C GLU A 406 18.56 26.63 8.22
N ARG A 407 18.47 27.10 6.97
CA ARG A 407 17.29 26.87 6.12
C ARG A 407 17.05 25.39 5.90
N LEU A 408 18.09 24.64 5.53
CA LEU A 408 17.96 23.20 5.31
C LEU A 408 17.56 22.47 6.60
N LEU A 409 18.13 22.82 7.77
CA LEU A 409 17.71 22.26 9.06
C LEU A 409 16.22 22.49 9.34
N ARG A 410 15.69 23.69 9.05
CA ARG A 410 14.24 23.97 9.16
C ARG A 410 13.41 23.15 8.17
N GLU A 411 13.87 22.98 6.93
CA GLU A 411 13.18 22.14 5.94
C GLU A 411 13.14 20.66 6.35
N LEU A 412 14.23 20.15 6.94
CA LEU A 412 14.29 18.79 7.49
C LEU A 412 13.31 18.62 8.65
N ARG A 413 13.25 19.61 9.55
CA ARG A 413 12.31 19.63 10.68
C ARG A 413 10.86 19.62 10.22
N GLN A 414 10.51 20.49 9.28
CA GLN A 414 9.17 20.53 8.71
C GLN A 414 8.80 19.17 8.08
N GLY A 415 9.73 18.54 7.37
CA GLY A 415 9.51 17.21 6.81
C GLY A 415 9.24 16.14 7.89
N MET A 416 9.94 16.21 9.02
CA MET A 416 9.70 15.32 10.17
C MET A 416 8.33 15.56 10.81
N GLU A 417 7.94 16.81 11.00
CA GLU A 417 6.62 17.17 11.55
C GLU A 417 5.48 16.69 10.65
N SER A 418 5.62 16.85 9.33
CA SER A 418 4.67 16.30 8.35
C SER A 418 4.55 14.77 8.45
N ILE A 419 5.65 14.04 8.62
CA ILE A 419 5.62 12.59 8.79
C ILE A 419 4.99 12.19 10.12
N ILE A 420 5.34 12.86 11.23
CA ILE A 420 4.78 12.57 12.56
C ILE A 420 3.27 12.80 12.57
N GLY A 421 2.81 13.92 12.02
CA GLY A 421 1.38 14.20 11.91
C GLY A 421 0.63 13.11 11.16
N ALA A 422 1.23 12.56 10.10
CA ALA A 422 0.64 11.47 9.33
C ALA A 422 0.69 10.11 10.08
N VAL A 423 1.81 9.80 10.73
CA VAL A 423 2.04 8.53 11.45
C VAL A 423 1.18 8.41 12.72
N GLN A 424 0.85 9.53 13.37
CA GLN A 424 -0.08 9.56 14.50
C GLN A 424 -1.46 9.01 14.12
N LEU A 425 -1.85 9.15 12.85
CA LEU A 425 -3.12 8.66 12.30
C LEU A 425 -3.16 7.13 12.19
N ALA A 426 -2.00 6.47 12.24
CA ALA A 426 -1.89 5.01 12.18
C ALA A 426 -1.72 4.36 13.57
N GLN A 427 -1.68 5.13 14.68
CA GLN A 427 -1.44 4.58 16.03
C GLN A 427 -2.53 3.61 16.50
N MET A 428 -3.73 3.71 15.95
CA MET A 428 -4.82 2.75 16.21
C MET A 428 -4.50 1.32 15.75
N PHE A 429 -3.50 1.14 14.87
CA PHE A 429 -3.04 -0.16 14.42
C PHE A 429 -1.87 -0.65 15.28
N GLU A 430 -2.15 -1.54 16.23
CA GLU A 430 -1.19 -2.06 17.20
C GLU A 430 0.12 -2.57 16.55
N GLY A 431 0.02 -3.26 15.41
CA GLY A 431 1.17 -3.84 14.70
C GLY A 431 2.18 -2.83 14.12
N VAL A 432 1.81 -1.54 14.02
CA VAL A 432 2.70 -0.47 13.54
C VAL A 432 2.90 0.64 14.57
N ASN A 433 2.23 0.57 15.72
CA ASN A 433 2.34 1.57 16.78
C ASN A 433 3.79 1.71 17.28
N ASN A 434 4.54 0.62 17.39
CA ASN A 434 5.96 0.67 17.79
C ASN A 434 6.81 1.50 16.81
N MET A 435 6.56 1.39 15.50
CA MET A 435 7.25 2.22 14.51
C MET A 435 6.91 3.71 14.70
N SER A 436 5.65 4.02 15.04
CA SER A 436 5.22 5.40 15.35
C SER A 436 5.98 5.97 16.54
N GLN A 437 6.05 5.21 17.63
CA GLN A 437 6.74 5.62 18.85
C GLN A 437 8.24 5.81 18.62
N GLU A 438 8.91 4.91 17.88
CA GLU A 438 10.34 5.06 17.57
C GLU A 438 10.63 6.35 16.79
N ILE A 439 9.81 6.68 15.78
CA ILE A 439 9.98 7.94 15.02
C ILE A 439 9.85 9.15 15.95
N ILE A 440 8.83 9.16 16.81
CA ILE A 440 8.56 10.28 17.73
C ILE A 440 9.71 10.42 18.74
N ILE A 441 10.15 9.32 19.35
CA ILE A 441 11.25 9.33 20.33
C ILE A 441 12.56 9.79 19.69
N ALA A 442 12.88 9.30 18.50
CA ALA A 442 14.10 9.69 17.79
C ALA A 442 14.09 11.19 17.42
N TYR A 443 12.92 11.73 17.03
CA TYR A 443 12.77 13.16 16.76
C TYR A 443 12.85 14.00 18.03
N GLN A 444 12.19 13.61 19.12
CA GLN A 444 12.30 14.33 20.40
C GLN A 444 13.74 14.39 20.90
N SER A 445 14.50 13.31 20.70
CA SER A 445 15.93 13.26 21.05
C SER A 445 16.76 14.28 20.26
N THR A 446 16.41 14.55 18.98
CA THR A 446 17.07 15.63 18.21
C THR A 446 16.81 17.02 18.80
N LEU A 447 15.59 17.24 19.30
CA LEU A 447 15.16 18.53 19.85
C LEU A 447 15.74 18.78 21.24
N THR A 448 15.89 17.75 22.07
CA THR A 448 16.49 17.89 23.41
C THR A 448 18.00 18.16 23.37
N GLY A 449 18.64 17.95 22.22
CA GLY A 449 20.03 18.32 21.99
C GLY A 449 20.21 19.76 21.49
N GLU A 450 19.12 20.49 21.19
CA GLU A 450 19.08 21.96 20.93
C GLU A 450 19.16 22.75 22.22
#